data_AF-A0A259CQG3-F1
#
_entry.id   AF-A0A259CQG3-F1
#
_cell.length_a   1.000
_cell.length_b   1.000
_cell.length_c   1.000
_cell.angle_alpha   90.00
_cell.angle_beta   90.00
_cell.angle_gamma   90.00
#
_symmetry.space_group_name_H-M   'P 1'
#
loop_
_entity.id
_entity.type
_entity.pdbx_description
1 polymer ?
#
loop_
_entity_poly.entity_id
_entity_poly.type
_entity_poly.pdbx_seq_one_letter_code
_entity_poly.pdbx_strand_id
1 'polypeptide(L)'
;MALPLTAQAKYWGIAAVVFFLTLWLLGDVLLPFLVGGAIAYFLDPVADRLERLGLSRVAATVLISLLALFAVIMLVLAVIPTLFNQLSALVDSAPDISRRLQTFLLEQFPELADRTSTIRQTLNEIGTAVQAQGAALVQSLLSSALGILSVVVFIV
;
A
#
# COMPACT_ATOMS: atom_id res chain seq x y z
N MET A 1 -37.45 25.66 -32.95
CA MET A 1 -36.51 26.50 -33.73
C MET A 1 -35.12 26.19 -33.23
N ALA A 2 -34.24 25.61 -34.07
CA ALA A 2 -32.86 25.35 -33.68
C ALA A 2 -32.14 26.69 -33.46
N LEU A 3 -31.38 26.81 -32.37
CA LEU A 3 -30.56 28.00 -32.10
C LEU A 3 -29.53 28.18 -33.23
N PRO A 4 -29.13 29.42 -33.56
CA PRO A 4 -28.07 29.65 -34.53
C PRO A 4 -26.78 28.94 -34.09
N LEU A 5 -26.06 28.33 -35.05
CA LEU A 5 -24.88 27.49 -34.81
C LEU A 5 -23.82 28.17 -33.93
N THR A 6 -23.69 29.49 -34.04
CA THR A 6 -22.78 30.33 -33.23
C THR A 6 -23.16 30.38 -31.76
N ALA A 7 -24.47 30.43 -31.44
CA ALA A 7 -24.95 30.39 -30.07
C ALA A 7 -24.74 29.00 -29.45
N GLN A 8 -25.01 27.94 -30.22
CA GLN A 8 -24.77 26.56 -29.78
C GLN A 8 -23.29 26.31 -29.48
N ALA A 9 -22.39 26.73 -30.38
CA ALA A 9 -20.94 26.61 -30.17
C ALA A 9 -20.45 27.34 -28.90
N LYS A 10 -21.00 28.53 -28.62
CA LYS A 10 -20.68 29.29 -27.40
C LYS A 10 -21.12 28.54 -26.13
N TYR A 11 -22.34 28.02 -26.07
CA TYR A 11 -22.83 27.30 -24.90
C TYR A 11 -22.08 25.98 -24.69
N TRP A 12 -21.82 25.21 -25.75
CA TRP A 12 -21.03 23.99 -25.66
C TRP A 12 -19.57 24.26 -25.29
N GLY A 13 -18.97 25.35 -25.78
CA GLY A 13 -17.63 25.76 -25.40
C GLY A 13 -17.53 26.13 -23.92
N ILE A 14 -18.47 26.93 -23.40
CA ILE A 14 -18.54 27.26 -21.96
C ILE A 14 -18.75 25.99 -21.13
N ALA A 15 -19.69 25.12 -21.52
CA ALA A 15 -19.95 23.87 -20.83
C ALA A 15 -18.71 22.95 -20.79
N ALA A 16 -17.98 22.84 -21.91
CA ALA A 16 -16.75 22.05 -21.98
C ALA A 16 -15.67 22.61 -21.05
N VAL A 17 -15.45 23.92 -21.06
CA VAL A 17 -14.48 24.56 -20.15
C VAL A 17 -14.84 24.31 -18.69
N VAL A 18 -16.10 24.51 -18.31
CA VAL A 18 -16.58 24.25 -16.94
C VAL A 18 -16.39 22.78 -16.56
N PHE A 19 -16.72 21.85 -17.46
CA PHE A 19 -16.57 20.42 -17.23
C PHE A 19 -15.12 20.01 -17.00
N PHE A 20 -14.19 20.39 -17.89
CA PHE A 20 -12.78 20.05 -17.74
C PHE A 20 -12.14 20.71 -16.52
N LEU A 21 -12.54 21.95 -16.21
CA LEU A 21 -12.03 22.66 -15.03
C LEU A 21 -12.52 22.01 -13.73
N THR A 22 -13.76 21.52 -13.72
CA THR A 22 -14.30 20.71 -12.62
C THR A 22 -13.55 19.39 -12.49
N LEU A 23 -13.34 18.66 -13.58
CA LEU A 23 -12.55 17.41 -13.56
C LEU A 23 -11.12 17.64 -13.08
N TRP A 24 -10.51 18.76 -13.43
CA TRP A 24 -9.16 19.11 -12.98
C TRP A 24 -9.12 19.40 -11.48
N LEU A 25 -10.08 20.19 -10.94
CA LEU A 25 -10.18 20.41 -9.49
C LEU A 25 -10.48 19.13 -8.72
N LEU A 26 -11.28 18.23 -9.30
CA LEU A 26 -11.69 16.98 -8.65
C LEU A 26 -10.76 15.81 -8.94
N GLY A 27 -9.64 16.02 -9.65
CA GLY A 27 -8.73 14.96 -10.10
C GLY A 27 -8.26 14.05 -8.97
N ASP A 28 -7.86 14.63 -7.84
CA ASP A 28 -7.38 13.90 -6.66
C ASP A 28 -8.46 13.06 -5.97
N VAL A 29 -9.74 13.46 -6.11
CA VAL A 29 -10.90 12.76 -5.55
C VAL A 29 -11.52 11.77 -6.56
N LEU A 30 -11.33 12.02 -7.85
CA LEU A 30 -11.84 11.17 -8.95
C LEU A 30 -11.17 9.80 -8.94
N LEU A 31 -9.87 9.71 -8.67
CA LEU A 31 -9.14 8.44 -8.62
C LEU A 31 -9.72 7.46 -7.58
N PRO A 32 -9.82 7.81 -6.28
CA PRO A 32 -10.40 6.90 -5.29
C PRO A 32 -11.88 6.58 -5.60
N PHE A 33 -12.63 7.53 -6.17
CA PHE A 33 -14.01 7.28 -6.59
C PHE A 33 -14.09 6.27 -7.75
N LEU A 34 -13.24 6.40 -8.76
CA LEU A 34 -13.20 5.51 -9.91
C LEU A 34 -12.77 4.10 -9.50
N VAL A 35 -11.78 3.98 -8.60
CA VAL A 35 -11.35 2.70 -8.03
C VAL A 35 -12.49 2.07 -7.22
N GLY A 36 -13.17 2.85 -6.37
CA GLY A 36 -14.34 2.39 -5.63
C GLY A 36 -15.47 1.90 -6.55
N GLY A 37 -15.75 2.64 -7.63
CA GLY A 37 -16.73 2.24 -8.65
C GLY A 37 -16.33 0.97 -9.41
N ALA A 38 -15.04 0.82 -9.75
CA ALA A 38 -14.53 -0.39 -10.37
C ALA A 38 -14.69 -1.61 -9.44
N ILE A 39 -14.34 -1.47 -8.15
CA ILE A 39 -14.55 -2.51 -7.14
C ILE A 39 -16.04 -2.83 -7.01
N ALA A 40 -16.90 -1.82 -6.93
CA ALA A 40 -18.35 -2.01 -6.84
C ALA A 40 -18.90 -2.80 -8.04
N TYR A 41 -18.40 -2.52 -9.26
CA TYR A 41 -18.77 -3.28 -10.46
C TYR A 41 -18.39 -4.77 -10.37
N PHE A 42 -17.23 -5.09 -9.77
CA PHE A 42 -16.85 -6.49 -9.51
C PHE A 42 -17.68 -7.16 -8.40
N LEU A 43 -18.19 -6.38 -7.44
CA LEU A 43 -19.01 -6.86 -6.33
C LEU A 43 -20.50 -6.99 -6.71
N ASP A 44 -20.96 -6.30 -7.74
CA ASP A 44 -22.34 -6.35 -8.26
C ASP A 44 -22.84 -7.79 -8.53
N PRO A 45 -22.09 -8.70 -9.22
CA PRO A 45 -22.54 -10.09 -9.39
C PRO A 45 -22.64 -10.88 -8.07
N VAL A 46 -21.90 -10.48 -7.02
CA VAL A 46 -22.03 -11.06 -5.68
C VAL A 46 -23.32 -10.56 -5.04
N ALA A 47 -23.65 -9.27 -5.20
CA ALA A 47 -24.91 -8.69 -4.76
C ALA A 47 -26.11 -9.37 -5.44
N ASP A 48 -26.05 -9.56 -6.76
CA ASP A 48 -27.09 -10.27 -7.52
C ASP A 48 -27.34 -11.70 -6.99
N ARG A 49 -26.27 -12.41 -6.60
CA ARG A 49 -26.40 -13.75 -6.00
C ARG A 49 -27.07 -13.69 -4.63
N LEU A 50 -26.77 -12.69 -3.82
CA LEU A 50 -27.42 -12.49 -2.52
C LEU A 50 -28.89 -12.09 -2.66
N GLU A 51 -29.23 -11.27 -3.66
CA GLU A 51 -30.62 -10.91 -3.97
C GLU A 51 -31.43 -12.13 -4.40
N ARG A 52 -30.85 -13.02 -5.23
CA ARG A 52 -31.49 -14.30 -5.61
C ARG A 52 -31.72 -15.24 -4.43
N LEU A 53 -30.96 -15.10 -3.36
CA LEU A 53 -31.16 -15.83 -2.10
C LEU A 53 -32.26 -15.20 -1.22
N GLY A 54 -32.88 -14.11 -1.66
CA GLY A 54 -34.02 -13.47 -1.00
C GLY A 54 -33.68 -12.21 -0.20
N LEU A 55 -32.44 -11.69 -0.28
CA LEU A 55 -32.09 -10.42 0.36
C LEU A 55 -32.59 -9.22 -0.47
N SER A 56 -32.96 -8.13 0.21
CA SER A 56 -33.19 -6.84 -0.46
C SER A 56 -31.85 -6.24 -0.91
N ARG A 57 -31.87 -5.44 -1.99
CA ARG A 57 -30.68 -4.76 -2.53
C ARG A 57 -29.87 -4.01 -1.46
N VAL A 58 -30.57 -3.30 -0.57
CA VAL A 58 -29.95 -2.57 0.54
C VAL A 58 -29.25 -3.53 1.51
N ALA A 59 -29.91 -4.64 1.88
CA ALA A 59 -29.34 -5.62 2.79
C ALA A 59 -28.14 -6.34 2.19
N ALA A 60 -28.16 -6.66 0.89
CA ALA A 60 -27.03 -7.23 0.17
C ALA A 60 -25.80 -6.30 0.19
N THR A 61 -26.00 -5.01 -0.14
CA THR A 61 -24.91 -4.02 -0.13
C THR A 61 -24.33 -3.80 1.27
N VAL A 62 -25.17 -3.71 2.31
CA VAL A 62 -24.70 -3.56 3.69
C VAL A 62 -23.90 -4.78 4.12
N LEU A 63 -24.39 -5.99 3.83
CA LEU A 63 -23.69 -7.22 4.18
C LEU A 63 -22.32 -7.32 3.48
N ILE A 64 -22.26 -7.03 2.18
CA ILE A 64 -20.99 -7.04 1.42
C ILE A 64 -20.02 -6.00 2.00
N SER A 65 -20.51 -4.79 2.30
CA SER A 65 -19.68 -3.71 2.86
C SER A 65 -19.11 -4.08 4.22
N LEU A 66 -19.92 -4.70 5.10
CA LEU A 66 -19.48 -5.17 6.41
C LEU A 66 -18.47 -6.32 6.29
N LEU A 67 -18.72 -7.29 5.39
CA LEU A 67 -17.80 -8.40 5.16
C LEU A 67 -16.47 -7.91 4.58
N ALA A 68 -16.50 -6.97 3.63
CA ALA A 68 -15.31 -6.36 3.05
C ALA A 68 -14.51 -5.60 4.13
N LEU A 69 -15.19 -4.78 4.94
CA LEU A 69 -14.56 -4.08 6.06
C LEU A 69 -13.91 -5.07 7.04
N PHE A 70 -14.65 -6.11 7.44
CA PHE A 70 -14.15 -7.13 8.36
C PHE A 70 -12.95 -7.88 7.77
N ALA A 71 -13.00 -8.24 6.49
CA ALA A 71 -11.90 -8.89 5.79
C ALA A 71 -10.64 -8.00 5.75
N VAL A 72 -10.80 -6.70 5.49
CA VAL A 72 -9.69 -5.74 5.52
C VAL A 72 -9.10 -5.64 6.92
N ILE A 73 -9.92 -5.53 7.96
CA ILE A 73 -9.45 -5.50 9.35
C ILE A 73 -8.66 -6.77 9.69
N MET A 74 -9.21 -7.94 9.37
CA MET A 74 -8.53 -9.22 9.61
C MET A 74 -7.21 -9.32 8.84
N LEU A 75 -7.19 -8.88 7.58
CA LEU A 75 -5.98 -8.86 6.76
C LEU A 75 -4.92 -7.94 7.37
N VAL A 76 -5.30 -6.73 7.81
CA VAL A 76 -4.38 -5.81 8.48
C VAL A 76 -3.83 -6.42 9.78
N LEU A 77 -4.70 -7.00 10.61
CA LEU A 77 -4.31 -7.64 11.87
C LEU A 77 -3.44 -8.88 11.68
N ALA A 78 -3.55 -9.60 10.56
CA ALA A 78 -2.69 -10.74 10.25
C ALA A 78 -1.39 -10.34 9.55
N VAL A 79 -1.47 -9.45 8.55
CA VAL A 79 -0.36 -9.09 7.67
C VAL A 79 0.61 -8.11 8.33
N ILE A 80 0.13 -7.08 9.04
CA ILE A 80 1.03 -6.10 9.66
C ILE A 80 1.96 -6.75 10.69
N PRO A 81 1.49 -7.57 11.64
CA PRO A 81 2.38 -8.19 12.62
C PRO A 81 3.35 -9.20 11.98
N THR A 82 2.90 -9.95 10.97
CA THR A 82 3.78 -10.91 10.28
C THR A 82 4.86 -10.19 9.48
N LEU A 83 4.54 -9.12 8.76
CA LEU A 83 5.52 -8.29 8.07
C LEU A 83 6.51 -7.66 9.06
N PHE A 84 6.03 -7.14 10.20
CA PHE A 84 6.91 -6.59 11.22
C PHE A 84 7.89 -7.64 11.75
N ASN A 85 7.38 -8.80 12.17
CA ASN A 85 8.23 -9.89 12.66
C ASN A 85 9.25 -10.35 11.61
N GLN A 86 8.85 -10.44 10.34
CA GLN A 86 9.75 -10.80 9.24
C GLN A 86 10.83 -9.75 9.00
N LEU A 87 10.48 -8.46 9.01
CA LEU A 87 11.43 -7.37 8.84
C LEU A 87 12.38 -7.25 10.03
N SER A 88 11.88 -7.37 11.27
CA SER A 88 12.72 -7.41 12.47
C SER A 88 13.70 -8.58 12.42
N ALA A 89 13.24 -9.79 12.07
CA ALA A 89 14.11 -10.95 11.94
C ALA A 89 15.19 -10.77 10.86
N LEU A 90 14.87 -10.10 9.75
CA LEU A 90 15.81 -9.78 8.69
C LEU A 90 16.89 -8.80 9.17
N VAL A 91 16.48 -7.74 9.88
CA VAL A 91 17.37 -6.73 10.46
C VAL A 91 18.29 -7.36 11.51
N ASP A 92 17.73 -8.19 12.39
CA ASP A 92 18.49 -8.88 13.45
C ASP A 92 19.49 -9.89 12.86
N SER A 93 19.17 -10.49 11.71
CA SER A 93 20.05 -11.42 11.00
C SER A 93 21.13 -10.72 10.16
N ALA A 94 21.08 -9.39 9.99
CA ALA A 94 22.00 -8.65 9.11
C ALA A 94 23.49 -8.83 9.47
N PRO A 95 23.92 -8.82 10.75
CA PRO A 95 25.31 -9.05 11.12
C PRO A 95 25.77 -10.48 10.83
N ASP A 96 24.90 -11.47 11.00
CA ASP A 96 25.24 -12.86 10.68
C ASP A 96 25.28 -13.11 9.17
N ILE A 97 24.43 -12.44 8.40
CA ILE A 97 24.49 -12.44 6.94
C ILE A 97 25.82 -11.84 6.47
N SER A 98 26.28 -10.72 7.04
CA SER A 98 27.56 -10.11 6.67
C SER A 98 28.75 -11.01 7.01
N ARG A 99 28.73 -11.70 8.17
CA ARG A 99 29.74 -12.70 8.54
C ARG A 99 29.77 -13.89 7.58
N ARG A 100 28.61 -14.42 7.19
CA ARG A 100 28.52 -15.54 6.22
C ARG A 100 29.03 -15.14 4.85
N LEU A 101 28.67 -13.94 4.38
CA LEU A 101 29.22 -13.35 3.16
C LEU A 101 30.75 -13.23 3.23
N GLN A 102 31.27 -12.77 4.37
CA GLN A 102 32.70 -12.67 4.58
C GLN A 102 33.40 -14.04 4.51
N THR A 103 32.86 -15.06 5.18
CA THR A 103 33.41 -16.43 5.11
C THR A 103 33.38 -16.97 3.69
N PHE A 104 32.26 -16.81 2.98
CA PHE A 104 32.11 -17.23 1.59
C PHE A 104 33.12 -16.55 0.65
N LEU A 105 33.33 -15.24 0.80
CA LEU A 105 34.32 -14.51 0.00
C LEU A 105 35.75 -14.98 0.27
N LEU A 106 36.08 -15.32 1.52
CA LEU A 106 37.40 -15.81 1.90
C LEU A 106 37.67 -17.25 1.44
N GLU A 107 36.65 -18.10 1.41
CA GLU A 107 36.74 -19.46 0.88
C GLU A 107 36.92 -19.45 -0.64
N GLN A 108 36.18 -18.59 -1.35
CA GLN A 108 36.14 -18.60 -2.81
C GLN A 108 37.23 -17.75 -3.47
N PHE A 109 37.77 -16.75 -2.77
CA PHE A 109 38.84 -15.87 -3.25
C PHE A 109 39.94 -15.74 -2.20
N PRO A 110 40.80 -16.76 -2.04
CA PRO A 110 41.90 -16.74 -1.07
C PRO A 110 42.92 -15.62 -1.34
N GLU A 111 42.95 -15.04 -2.55
CA GLU A 111 43.79 -13.88 -2.90
C GLU A 111 43.36 -12.59 -2.19
N LEU A 112 42.10 -12.51 -1.74
CA LEU A 112 41.61 -11.43 -0.89
C LEU A 112 42.03 -11.57 0.57
N ALA A 113 42.66 -12.70 0.95
CA ALA A 113 43.09 -12.97 2.31
C ALA A 113 44.18 -11.99 2.82
N ASP A 114 44.92 -11.32 1.93
CA ASP A 114 45.89 -10.29 2.33
C ASP A 114 45.22 -8.93 2.65
N ARG A 115 44.04 -8.64 2.10
CA ARG A 115 43.26 -7.41 2.40
C ARG A 115 42.15 -7.65 3.43
N THR A 116 42.29 -8.71 4.23
CA THR A 116 41.24 -9.20 5.11
C THR A 116 40.84 -8.23 6.20
N SER A 117 41.75 -7.41 6.73
CA SER A 117 41.41 -6.49 7.83
C SER A 117 40.41 -5.41 7.42
N THR A 118 40.63 -4.77 6.26
CA THR A 118 39.75 -3.72 5.75
C THR A 118 38.40 -4.28 5.33
N ILE A 119 38.37 -5.40 4.60
CA ILE A 119 37.11 -6.02 4.14
C ILE A 119 36.28 -6.50 5.35
N ARG A 120 36.91 -7.13 6.35
CA ARG A 120 36.24 -7.52 7.60
C ARG A 120 35.64 -6.33 8.31
N GLN A 121 36.41 -5.25 8.44
CA GLN A 121 35.97 -4.06 9.13
C GLN A 121 34.78 -3.41 8.40
N THR A 122 34.87 -3.22 7.07
CA THR A 122 33.78 -2.64 6.29
C THR A 122 32.52 -3.52 6.28
N LEU A 123 32.64 -4.85 6.16
CA LEU A 123 31.47 -5.75 6.20
C LEU A 123 30.80 -5.79 7.58
N ASN A 124 31.59 -5.70 8.65
CA ASN A 124 31.05 -5.57 10.01
C ASN A 124 30.38 -4.22 10.22
N GLU A 125 30.99 -3.12 9.76
CA GLU A 125 30.41 -1.78 9.83
C GLU A 125 29.11 -1.68 9.03
N ILE A 126 29.02 -2.32 7.85
CA ILE A 126 27.78 -2.40 7.06
C ILE A 126 26.73 -3.21 7.83
N GLY A 127 27.10 -4.37 8.37
CA GLY A 127 26.17 -5.21 9.12
C GLY A 127 25.57 -4.49 10.33
N THR A 128 26.40 -3.77 11.10
CA THR A 128 25.94 -2.99 12.26
C THR A 128 25.17 -1.74 11.85
N ALA A 129 25.57 -1.05 10.78
CA ALA A 129 24.81 0.09 10.26
C ALA A 129 23.43 -0.33 9.75
N VAL A 130 23.32 -1.44 9.03
CA VAL A 130 22.05 -2.01 8.56
C VAL A 130 21.19 -2.46 9.74
N GLN A 131 21.78 -3.08 10.77
CA GLN A 131 21.03 -3.44 11.97
C GLN A 131 20.46 -2.20 12.68
N ALA A 132 21.29 -1.18 12.92
CA ALA A 132 20.88 0.02 13.64
C ALA A 132 19.85 0.85 12.87
N GLN A 133 20.10 1.12 11.59
CA GLN A 133 19.19 1.91 10.75
C GLN A 133 17.95 1.10 10.38
N GLY A 134 18.11 -0.20 10.11
CA GLY A 134 17.00 -1.11 9.82
C GLY A 134 16.04 -1.22 11.00
N ALA A 135 16.55 -1.35 12.23
CA ALA A 135 15.70 -1.42 13.42
C ALA A 135 14.90 -0.11 13.62
N ALA A 136 15.54 1.05 13.42
CA ALA A 136 14.87 2.34 13.49
C ALA A 136 13.79 2.50 12.42
N LEU A 137 14.04 2.04 11.18
CA LEU A 137 13.07 2.06 10.10
C LEU A 137 11.88 1.15 10.39
N VAL A 138 12.13 -0.09 10.83
CA VAL A 138 11.08 -1.05 11.19
C VAL A 138 10.20 -0.51 12.32
N GLN A 139 10.81 0.10 13.34
CA GLN A 139 10.08 0.75 14.43
C GLN A 139 9.25 1.95 13.95
N SER A 140 9.78 2.76 13.02
CA SER A 140 9.08 3.90 12.43
C SER A 140 7.90 3.48 11.56
N LEU A 141 8.02 2.36 10.83
CA LEU A 141 6.93 1.80 10.03
C LEU A 141 5.82 1.26 10.93
N LEU A 142 6.18 0.57 12.02
CA LEU A 142 5.21 0.10 13.00
C LEU A 142 4.46 1.25 13.66
N SER A 143 5.17 2.28 14.11
CA SER A 143 4.54 3.44 14.75
C SER A 143 3.63 4.21 13.79
N SER A 144 4.02 4.31 12.52
CA SER A 144 3.19 4.90 11.46
C SER A 144 1.94 4.07 11.19
N ALA A 145 2.06 2.73 11.13
CA ALA A 145 0.92 1.82 10.99
C ALA A 145 -0.05 1.90 12.18
N LEU A 146 0.47 1.91 13.42
CA LEU A 146 -0.32 2.08 14.63
C LEU A 146 -0.97 3.47 14.72
N GLY A 147 -0.30 4.51 14.22
CA GLY A 147 -0.81 5.87 14.14
C GLY A 147 -2.03 5.95 13.21
N ILE A 148 -1.95 5.36 12.03
CA ILE A 148 -3.10 5.26 11.10
C ILE A 148 -4.24 4.48 11.76
N LEU A 149 -3.93 3.36 12.42
CA LEU A 149 -4.94 2.56 13.12
C LEU A 149 -5.64 3.38 14.21
N SER A 150 -4.87 4.19 14.96
CA SER A 150 -5.38 5.05 16.02
C SER A 150 -6.30 6.15 15.47
N VAL A 151 -5.95 6.75 14.32
CA VAL A 151 -6.81 7.74 13.64
C VAL A 151 -8.11 7.10 13.16
N VAL A 152 -8.05 5.91 12.57
CA VAL A 152 -9.26 5.19 12.13
C VAL A 152 -10.15 4.83 13.32
N VAL A 153 -9.57 4.34 14.43
CA VAL A 153 -10.31 4.03 15.66
C VAL A 153 -10.88 5.29 16.31
N PHE A 154 -10.24 6.44 16.16
CA PHE A 154 -10.74 7.71 16.71
C PHE A 154 -11.88 8.34 15.87
N ILE A 155 -11.88 8.11 14.56
CA ILE A 155 -12.90 8.63 13.63
C ILE A 155 -14.21 7.82 13.70
N VAL A 156 -14.12 6.53 14.01
CA VAL A 156 -15.27 5.61 14.16
C VAL A 156 -15.81 5.66 15.58
#